data_AF-A0A3N1J7C6-F1
#
_entry.id   AF-A0A3N1J7C6-F1
#
_cell.length_a   1.000
_cell.length_b   1.000
_cell.length_c   1.000
_cell.angle_alpha   90.00
_cell.angle_beta   90.00
_cell.angle_gamma   90.00
#
_symmetry.space_group_name_H-M   'P 1'
#
loop_
_entity.id
_entity.type
_entity.pdbx_description
1 polymer ?
#
loop_
_entity_poly.entity_id
_entity_poly.type
_entity_poly.pdbx_seq_one_letter_code
_entity_poly.pdbx_strand_id
1 'polypeptide(L)'
;MSAITPSNTIVGVNKALLAALKGYLDPDNKGGIDIRFDLPDVDSVQSTPTVSVFLYDVHEDLQLRQSERSRLNVSGGVLQAGWVNLSCNYLITYWEAQSAGSDGDGPDSSPDNQAVQIMTLTLQALLNNRSLDGIAGAYTRIVPPQENLSSLGSFWQALGNRPRLSLMYSVTVPILLDNSLPQTLVKAVTSEIVQTANVDMKALNNQLWQTLCQQLGSGGEQKLARVSIESQQQATEEDDGSVINVSLVITGIIDKAYQDDLEAIFKTWSDNKAAATEINGTEVHIVDLQKSELFAV
;
A
#
# COMPACT_ATOMS: atom_id res chain seq x y z
N MET A 1 22.19 -10.98 9.62
CA MET A 1 21.49 -9.71 9.87
C MET A 1 20.10 -10.05 10.33
N SER A 2 19.76 -9.78 11.59
CA SER A 2 18.44 -10.08 12.13
C SER A 2 17.50 -8.94 11.73
N ALA A 3 16.55 -9.22 10.84
CA ALA A 3 15.45 -8.31 10.55
C ALA A 3 14.65 -8.09 11.83
N ILE A 4 14.34 -6.84 12.17
CA ILE A 4 13.52 -6.53 13.34
C ILE A 4 12.07 -6.82 12.96
N THR A 5 11.42 -7.69 13.73
CA THR A 5 9.99 -8.00 13.59
C THR A 5 9.13 -6.79 13.95
N PRO A 6 8.01 -6.55 13.23
CA PRO A 6 7.13 -5.38 13.42
C PRO A 6 6.75 -5.08 14.87
N SER A 7 6.48 -6.14 15.64
CA SER A 7 5.93 -6.07 16.99
C SER A 7 6.87 -5.45 18.02
N ASN A 8 8.18 -5.33 17.73
CA ASN A 8 9.16 -4.83 18.69
C ASN A 8 10.02 -3.69 18.13
N THR A 9 9.69 -3.15 16.95
CA THR A 9 10.54 -2.16 16.28
C THR A 9 10.71 -0.87 17.09
N ILE A 10 9.60 -0.24 17.51
CA ILE A 10 9.65 1.03 18.26
C ILE A 10 10.39 0.85 19.59
N VAL A 11 10.16 -0.26 20.28
CA VAL A 11 10.88 -0.60 21.52
C VAL A 11 12.37 -0.79 21.26
N GLY A 12 12.73 -1.42 20.14
CA GLY A 12 14.12 -1.54 19.68
C GLY A 12 14.76 -0.18 19.48
N VAL A 13 14.08 0.75 18.78
CA VAL A 13 14.53 2.13 18.60
C VAL A 13 14.73 2.84 19.94
N ASN A 14 13.76 2.76 20.85
CA ASN A 14 13.86 3.38 22.17
C ASN A 14 15.07 2.85 22.96
N LYS A 15 15.31 1.53 22.94
CA LYS A 15 16.47 0.92 23.61
C LYS A 15 17.80 1.36 23.00
N ALA A 16 17.89 1.43 21.68
CA ALA A 16 19.10 1.87 21.00
C ALA A 16 19.38 3.36 21.26
N LEU A 17 18.34 4.19 21.23
CA LEU A 17 18.46 5.61 21.55
C LEU A 17 18.85 5.84 23.02
N LEU A 18 18.29 5.06 23.95
CA LEU A 18 18.71 5.09 25.35
C LEU A 18 20.19 4.75 25.51
N ALA A 19 20.66 3.69 24.84
CA ALA A 19 22.06 3.29 24.89
C ALA A 19 22.98 4.39 24.33
N ALA A 20 22.61 4.99 23.20
CA ALA A 20 23.34 6.09 22.58
C ALA A 20 23.44 7.32 23.50
N LEU A 21 22.34 7.71 24.15
CA LEU A 21 22.30 8.84 25.07
C LEU A 21 23.07 8.56 26.37
N LYS A 22 22.91 7.37 26.96
CA LYS A 22 23.62 6.98 28.19
C LYS A 22 25.13 7.06 28.04
N GLY A 23 25.68 6.66 26.89
CA GLY A 23 27.13 6.72 26.64
C GLY A 23 27.74 8.13 26.75
N TYR A 24 26.93 9.19 26.64
CA TYR A 24 27.37 10.59 26.75
C TYR A 24 26.92 11.26 28.04
N LEU A 25 25.70 10.97 28.50
CA LEU A 25 25.10 11.61 29.66
C LEU A 25 25.48 10.95 30.99
N ASP A 26 25.79 9.66 30.97
CA ASP A 26 26.25 8.91 32.14
C ASP A 26 27.35 7.90 31.74
N PRO A 27 28.50 8.37 31.23
CA PRO A 27 29.55 7.50 30.69
C PRO A 27 30.15 6.56 31.74
N ASP A 28 30.17 6.98 33.01
CA ASP A 28 30.72 6.20 34.12
C ASP A 28 29.68 5.30 34.81
N ASN A 29 28.41 5.32 34.37
CA ASN A 29 27.27 4.67 35.05
C ASN A 29 27.17 5.03 36.54
N LYS A 30 27.52 6.28 36.88
CA LYS A 30 27.48 6.80 38.26
C LYS A 30 26.10 7.34 38.62
N GLY A 31 25.20 7.46 37.64
CA GLY A 31 23.92 8.14 37.79
C GLY A 31 24.08 9.65 37.93
N GLY A 32 22.95 10.35 38.08
CA GLY A 32 22.92 11.81 38.27
C GLY A 32 22.17 12.55 37.16
N ILE A 33 21.90 11.89 36.02
CA ILE A 33 20.94 12.36 35.02
C ILE A 33 20.00 11.20 34.71
N ASP A 34 18.69 11.44 34.86
CA ASP A 34 17.65 10.49 34.48
C ASP A 34 17.32 10.61 32.99
N ILE A 35 17.04 9.49 32.32
CA ILE A 35 16.63 9.46 30.91
C ILE A 35 15.33 8.67 30.82
N ARG A 36 14.27 9.34 30.38
CA ARG A 36 12.91 8.78 30.34
C ARG A 36 12.28 8.94 28.96
N PHE A 37 11.31 8.08 28.65
CA PHE A 37 10.65 7.97 27.32
C PHE A 37 9.18 8.39 27.34
N ASP A 38 8.81 9.16 28.35
CA ASP A 38 7.53 9.83 28.53
C ASP A 38 7.79 11.31 28.83
N LEU A 39 6.74 12.12 28.76
CA LEU A 39 6.84 13.52 29.12
C LEU A 39 6.61 13.68 30.63
N PRO A 40 7.50 14.35 31.37
CA PRO A 40 7.26 14.70 32.77
C PRO A 40 6.00 15.56 32.94
N ASP A 41 5.42 15.49 34.14
CA ASP A 41 4.37 16.43 34.53
C ASP A 41 4.96 17.85 34.56
N VAL A 42 4.31 18.76 33.84
CA VAL A 42 4.74 20.15 33.61
C VAL A 42 4.95 20.91 34.91
N ASP A 43 4.13 20.62 35.91
CA ASP A 43 4.15 21.28 37.21
C ASP A 43 5.05 20.57 38.22
N SER A 44 5.62 19.42 37.86
CA SER A 44 6.50 18.65 38.74
C SER A 44 7.96 19.09 38.63
N VAL A 45 8.56 19.43 39.77
CA VAL A 45 10.01 19.55 39.91
C VAL A 45 10.58 18.13 39.98
N GLN A 46 11.54 17.82 39.10
CA GLN A 46 12.14 16.49 39.12
C GLN A 46 13.06 16.35 40.34
N SER A 47 13.20 15.14 40.87
CA SER A 47 14.14 14.90 41.98
C SER A 47 15.60 14.90 41.51
N THR A 48 15.82 14.69 40.21
CA THR A 48 17.11 14.65 39.54
C THR A 48 17.02 15.34 38.18
N PRO A 49 18.12 15.88 37.64
CA PRO A 49 18.16 16.38 36.26
C PRO A 49 17.69 15.30 35.30
N THR A 50 16.75 15.63 34.41
CA THR A 50 16.08 14.61 33.58
C THR A 50 16.06 15.02 32.12
N VAL A 51 16.46 14.09 31.25
CA VAL A 51 16.28 14.18 29.80
C VAL A 51 15.07 13.35 29.41
N SER A 52 14.05 14.01 28.87
CA SER A 52 12.82 13.41 28.37
C SER A 52 12.94 13.20 26.86
N VAL A 53 12.83 11.95 26.42
CA VAL A 53 12.86 11.51 25.03
C VAL A 53 11.44 11.12 24.60
N PHE A 54 10.63 12.12 24.25
CA PHE A 54 9.21 11.92 24.00
C PHE A 54 8.94 11.60 22.51
N LEU A 55 8.38 10.43 22.22
CA LEU A 55 7.93 10.06 20.88
C LEU A 55 6.59 10.74 20.60
N TYR A 56 6.57 11.76 19.74
CA TYR A 56 5.38 12.58 19.50
C TYR A 56 4.63 12.18 18.22
N ASP A 57 5.31 11.53 17.28
CA ASP A 57 4.72 11.14 15.99
C ASP A 57 5.43 9.94 15.38
N VAL A 58 4.64 9.09 14.71
CA VAL A 58 5.10 7.88 14.02
C VAL A 58 4.33 7.75 12.71
N HIS A 59 5.05 7.74 11.59
CA HIS A 59 4.46 7.62 10.27
C HIS A 59 5.38 6.89 9.29
N GLU A 60 4.84 6.44 8.16
CA GLU A 60 5.65 5.90 7.08
C GLU A 60 6.39 7.01 6.33
N ASP A 61 7.70 6.84 6.14
CA ASP A 61 8.50 7.71 5.30
C ASP A 61 8.31 7.36 3.81
N LEU A 62 7.38 8.09 3.18
CA LEU A 62 7.04 7.92 1.77
C LEU A 62 8.18 8.33 0.82
N GLN A 63 9.15 9.14 1.27
CA GLN A 63 10.27 9.56 0.42
C GLN A 63 11.25 8.39 0.20
N LEU A 64 11.34 7.49 1.17
CA LEU A 64 12.13 6.26 1.08
C LEU A 64 11.34 5.09 0.51
N ARG A 65 10.09 5.29 0.11
CA ARG A 65 9.28 4.26 -0.54
C ARG A 65 9.80 4.05 -1.97
N GLN A 66 10.60 3.00 -2.14
CA GLN A 66 10.98 2.53 -3.46
C GLN A 66 9.90 1.60 -4.02
N SER A 67 9.66 1.65 -5.33
CA SER A 67 8.83 0.66 -6.02
C SER A 67 9.55 -0.67 -6.16
N GLU A 68 9.83 -1.34 -5.04
CA GLU A 68 10.32 -2.71 -5.08
C GLU A 68 9.16 -3.68 -5.32
N ARG A 69 9.31 -4.53 -6.34
CA ARG A 69 8.40 -5.65 -6.54
C ARG A 69 8.66 -6.69 -5.45
N SER A 70 7.60 -7.28 -4.92
CA SER A 70 7.76 -8.40 -4.00
C SER A 70 8.50 -9.53 -4.71
N ARG A 71 9.48 -10.12 -4.01
CA ARG A 71 10.36 -11.15 -4.55
C ARG A 71 9.77 -12.52 -4.29
N LEU A 72 9.67 -13.33 -5.32
CA LEU A 72 9.23 -14.72 -5.19
C LEU A 72 10.39 -15.60 -4.71
N ASN A 73 10.21 -16.27 -3.58
CA ASN A 73 11.06 -17.36 -3.16
C ASN A 73 10.64 -18.64 -3.92
N VAL A 74 11.40 -18.99 -4.95
CA VAL A 74 11.11 -20.15 -5.82
C VAL A 74 11.20 -21.48 -5.06
N SER A 75 12.14 -21.65 -4.13
CA SER A 75 12.26 -22.91 -3.39
C SER A 75 11.10 -23.12 -2.40
N GLY A 76 10.53 -22.03 -1.89
CA GLY A 76 9.41 -22.06 -0.95
C GLY A 76 8.04 -21.91 -1.60
N GLY A 77 7.95 -21.45 -2.85
CA GLY A 77 6.67 -21.07 -3.47
C GLY A 77 5.98 -19.94 -2.70
N VAL A 78 6.75 -19.00 -2.15
CA VAL A 78 6.24 -17.91 -1.30
C VAL A 78 6.69 -16.58 -1.85
N LEU A 79 5.73 -15.69 -2.08
CA LEU A 79 5.99 -14.29 -2.34
C LEU A 79 6.41 -13.63 -1.02
N GLN A 80 7.64 -13.09 -0.98
CA GLN A 80 8.22 -12.53 0.24
C GLN A 80 7.44 -11.31 0.70
N ALA A 81 7.38 -11.13 2.02
CA ALA A 81 6.76 -9.95 2.57
C ALA A 81 7.52 -8.67 2.17
N GLY A 82 6.76 -7.58 2.02
CA GLY A 82 7.32 -6.26 1.72
C GLY A 82 7.98 -5.62 2.94
N TRP A 83 8.63 -4.49 2.72
CA TRP A 83 9.21 -3.67 3.78
C TRP A 83 8.60 -2.28 3.76
N VAL A 84 8.48 -1.67 4.94
CA VAL A 84 8.03 -0.28 5.09
C VAL A 84 9.06 0.48 5.91
N ASN A 85 9.38 1.70 5.51
CA ASN A 85 10.26 2.58 6.27
C ASN A 85 9.43 3.39 7.26
N LEU A 86 9.52 3.06 8.55
CA LEU A 86 8.80 3.75 9.60
C LEU A 86 9.67 4.86 10.17
N SER A 87 9.17 6.09 10.15
CA SER A 87 9.76 7.27 10.80
C SER A 87 9.23 7.41 12.22
N CYS A 88 10.13 7.43 13.20
CA CYS A 88 9.85 7.68 14.61
C CYS A 88 10.40 9.06 14.98
N ASN A 89 9.52 10.00 15.29
CA ASN A 89 9.87 11.39 15.58
C ASN A 89 9.82 11.68 17.08
N TYR A 90 10.96 12.11 17.61
CA TYR A 90 11.20 12.36 19.01
C TYR A 90 11.40 13.85 19.27
N LEU A 91 10.87 14.30 20.39
CA LEU A 91 11.15 15.58 21.00
C LEU A 91 11.97 15.33 22.26
N ILE A 92 13.22 15.81 22.26
CA ILE A 92 14.14 15.61 23.38
C ILE A 92 14.28 16.92 24.14
N THR A 93 13.95 16.90 25.44
CA THR A 93 13.88 18.08 26.31
C THR A 93 14.59 17.83 27.63
N TYR A 94 15.07 18.91 28.25
CA TYR A 94 15.69 18.87 29.58
C TYR A 94 14.76 19.44 30.66
N TRP A 95 14.75 18.77 31.80
CA TRP A 95 13.94 19.07 32.97
C TRP A 95 14.84 19.18 34.20
N GLU A 96 14.75 20.32 34.87
CA GLU A 96 15.59 20.68 36.01
C GLU A 96 15.11 20.01 37.31
N ALA A 97 16.07 19.76 38.21
CA ALA A 97 15.80 19.21 39.54
C ALA A 97 15.48 20.27 40.62
N GLN A 98 15.71 21.54 40.30
CA GLN A 98 15.50 22.68 41.17
C GLN A 98 14.75 23.75 40.38
N SER A 99 13.88 24.50 41.03
CA SER A 99 13.25 25.66 40.40
C SER A 99 14.30 26.75 40.17
N ALA A 100 14.36 27.29 38.95
CA ALA A 100 15.27 28.38 38.61
C ALA A 100 15.18 29.54 39.63
N GLY A 101 16.33 30.08 40.01
CA GLY A 101 16.41 31.28 40.86
C GLY A 101 15.73 32.48 40.20
N SER A 102 15.22 33.43 41.01
CA SER A 102 14.50 34.62 40.52
C SER A 102 15.38 35.68 39.85
N ASP A 103 16.70 35.50 39.89
CA ASP A 103 17.68 36.56 39.63
C ASP A 103 18.60 36.13 38.46
N GLY A 104 18.86 37.04 37.52
CA GLY A 104 19.65 36.77 36.30
C GLY A 104 21.15 36.48 36.53
N ASP A 105 21.62 36.60 37.78
CA ASP A 105 22.99 36.26 38.20
C ASP A 105 23.09 34.85 38.81
N GLY A 106 21.98 34.09 38.85
CA GLY A 106 21.96 32.73 39.36
C GLY A 106 22.70 31.73 38.47
N PRO A 107 23.16 30.59 39.03
CA PRO A 107 23.86 29.54 38.29
C PRO A 107 23.06 28.99 37.09
N ASP A 108 21.73 29.05 37.15
CA ASP A 108 20.84 28.64 36.05
C ASP A 108 20.78 29.66 34.91
N SER A 109 21.17 30.91 35.14
CA SER A 109 21.21 31.98 34.13
C SER A 109 22.60 32.16 33.49
N SER A 110 23.61 31.42 33.95
CA SER A 110 24.97 31.47 33.39
C SER A 110 25.02 30.91 31.96
N PRO A 111 25.87 31.42 31.06
CA PRO A 111 26.05 30.86 29.71
C PRO A 111 26.44 29.38 29.67
N ASP A 112 27.05 28.88 30.75
CA ASP A 112 27.44 27.48 30.94
C ASP A 112 26.54 26.75 31.94
N ASN A 113 25.27 27.16 32.09
CA ASN A 113 24.33 26.51 32.99
C ASN A 113 24.14 25.00 32.70
N GLN A 114 23.61 24.28 33.69
CA GLN A 114 23.44 22.83 33.60
C GLN A 114 22.55 22.41 32.42
N ALA A 115 21.51 23.16 32.10
CA ALA A 115 20.61 22.88 30.98
C ALA A 115 21.35 22.90 29.64
N VAL A 116 22.17 23.93 29.38
CA VAL A 116 22.98 24.07 28.17
C VAL A 116 24.03 22.97 28.09
N GLN A 117 24.70 22.64 29.20
CA GLN A 117 25.69 21.55 29.22
C GLN A 117 25.06 20.20 28.87
N ILE A 118 23.95 19.84 29.52
CA ILE A 118 23.25 18.56 29.29
C ILE A 118 22.69 18.50 27.87
N MET A 119 22.09 19.58 27.38
CA MET A 119 21.57 19.62 26.01
C MET A 119 22.68 19.60 24.95
N THR A 120 23.85 20.15 25.25
CA THR A 120 25.04 20.05 24.39
C THR A 120 25.55 18.61 24.32
N LEU A 121 25.66 17.91 25.45
CA LEU A 121 26.02 16.49 25.48
C LEU A 121 24.99 15.62 24.76
N THR A 122 23.70 15.92 24.95
CA THR A 122 22.60 15.25 24.25
C THR A 122 22.76 15.45 22.74
N LEU A 123 22.99 16.69 22.29
CA LEU A 123 23.21 16.98 20.88
C LEU A 123 24.43 16.25 20.32
N GLN A 124 25.53 16.20 21.06
CA GLN A 124 26.74 15.48 20.68
C GLN A 124 26.47 13.97 20.52
N ALA A 125 25.70 13.38 21.44
CA ALA A 125 25.28 11.98 21.36
C ALA A 125 24.48 11.72 20.07
N LEU A 126 23.50 12.57 19.75
CA LEU A 126 22.69 12.42 18.53
C LEU A 126 23.52 12.62 17.25
N LEU A 127 24.41 13.61 17.22
CA LEU A 127 25.27 13.90 16.07
C LEU A 127 26.26 12.78 15.77
N ASN A 128 26.77 12.11 16.80
CA ASN A 128 27.75 11.03 16.67
C ASN A 128 27.09 9.66 16.42
N ASN A 129 25.80 9.50 16.75
CA ASN A 129 25.04 8.27 16.52
C ASN A 129 24.08 8.40 15.33
N ARG A 130 24.62 8.68 14.15
CA ARG A 130 23.85 8.78 12.87
C ARG A 130 23.30 7.43 12.38
N SER A 131 23.88 6.35 12.88
CA SER A 131 23.36 4.99 12.77
C SER A 131 23.22 4.46 14.19
N LEU A 132 22.06 3.91 14.52
CA LEU A 132 21.82 3.35 15.85
C LEU A 132 22.32 1.92 15.91
N ASP A 133 23.23 1.66 16.85
CA ASP A 133 23.74 0.32 17.10
C ASP A 133 22.61 -0.67 17.39
N GLY A 134 22.69 -1.84 16.77
CA GLY A 134 21.68 -2.89 16.90
C GLY A 134 20.47 -2.74 15.97
N ILE A 135 20.38 -1.66 15.17
CA ILE A 135 19.28 -1.45 14.21
C ILE A 135 19.86 -1.28 12.80
N ALA A 136 20.07 -2.41 12.12
CA ALA A 136 20.60 -2.40 10.77
C ALA A 136 19.68 -1.65 9.79
N GLY A 137 20.25 -0.76 8.99
CA GLY A 137 19.50 0.04 8.02
C GLY A 137 18.74 1.22 8.62
N ALA A 138 18.85 1.46 9.93
CA ALA A 138 18.34 2.70 10.52
C ALA A 138 19.12 3.90 10.01
N TYR A 139 18.40 4.96 9.68
CA TYR A 139 18.96 6.26 9.35
C TYR A 139 18.37 7.31 10.28
N THR A 140 19.22 8.14 10.86
CA THR A 140 18.78 9.18 11.78
C THR A 140 19.10 10.58 11.29
N ARG A 141 18.27 11.53 11.70
CA ARG A 141 18.42 12.94 11.36
C ARG A 141 18.03 13.80 12.55
N ILE A 142 18.87 14.80 12.81
CA ILE A 142 18.43 15.95 13.59
C ILE A 142 17.56 16.78 12.65
N VAL A 143 16.29 16.90 12.99
CA VAL A 143 15.33 17.60 12.15
C VAL A 143 15.51 19.08 12.42
N PRO A 144 15.95 19.89 11.42
CA PRO A 144 15.88 21.34 11.59
C PRO A 144 14.41 21.69 11.83
N PRO A 145 14.08 22.72 12.64
CA PRO A 145 12.70 23.17 12.78
C PRO A 145 12.19 23.65 11.41
N GLN A 146 11.66 22.73 10.62
CA GLN A 146 10.96 23.03 9.37
C GLN A 146 9.57 23.58 9.68
N GLU A 147 9.05 23.26 10.88
CA GLU A 147 7.89 23.90 11.44
C GLU A 147 8.29 25.26 12.03
N ASN A 148 7.63 26.30 11.52
CA ASN A 148 7.68 27.66 12.04
C ASN A 148 7.69 27.68 13.59
N LEU A 149 8.35 28.67 14.19
CA LEU A 149 8.31 28.95 15.64
C LEU A 149 6.87 28.95 16.21
N SER A 150 5.87 29.23 15.36
CA SER A 150 4.43 29.13 15.66
C SER A 150 3.98 27.75 16.13
N SER A 151 4.46 26.66 15.52
CA SER A 151 4.07 25.29 15.90
C SER A 151 4.67 24.89 17.25
N LEU A 152 5.95 25.18 17.46
CA LEU A 152 6.62 24.94 18.74
C LEU A 152 6.00 25.79 19.86
N GLY A 153 5.55 27.01 19.55
CA GLY A 153 4.79 27.85 20.46
C GLY A 153 3.46 27.21 20.88
N SER A 154 2.66 26.70 19.92
CA SER A 154 1.42 25.99 20.23
C SER A 154 1.65 24.71 21.04
N PHE A 155 2.72 23.96 20.76
CA PHE A 155 3.10 22.78 21.53
C PHE A 155 3.38 23.14 23.00
N TRP A 156 4.20 24.15 23.25
CA TRP A 156 4.49 24.60 24.62
C TRP A 156 3.28 25.22 25.32
N GLN A 157 2.37 25.86 24.59
CA GLN A 157 1.11 26.34 25.15
C GLN A 157 0.23 25.17 25.65
N ALA A 158 0.13 24.11 24.86
CA ALA A 158 -0.59 22.90 25.26
C ALA A 158 0.04 22.20 26.48
N LEU A 159 1.35 22.34 26.66
CA LEU A 159 2.11 21.82 27.81
C LEU A 159 2.30 22.86 28.92
N GLY A 160 1.33 23.75 29.14
CA GLY A 160 1.31 24.62 30.31
C GLY A 160 2.21 25.86 30.24
N ASN A 161 2.52 26.36 29.03
CA ASN A 161 3.18 27.65 28.78
C ASN A 161 4.61 27.78 29.35
N ARG A 162 5.36 26.67 29.45
CA ARG A 162 6.76 26.68 29.90
C ARG A 162 7.69 26.28 28.75
N PRO A 163 8.15 27.23 27.92
CA PRO A 163 9.01 26.90 26.79
C PRO A 163 10.36 26.36 27.29
N ARG A 164 10.84 25.28 26.67
CA ARG A 164 12.16 24.68 26.95
C ARG A 164 12.94 24.50 25.65
N LEU A 165 14.26 24.48 25.77
CA LEU A 165 15.11 24.05 24.65
C LEU A 165 14.73 22.61 24.26
N SER A 166 14.51 22.41 22.97
CA SER A 166 14.07 21.14 22.40
C SER A 166 14.96 20.74 21.24
N LEU A 167 15.30 19.45 21.16
CA LEU A 167 15.92 18.85 19.99
C LEU A 167 14.89 17.93 19.32
N MET A 168 14.57 18.22 18.06
CA MET A 168 13.75 17.33 17.23
C MET A 168 14.66 16.30 16.55
N TYR A 169 14.35 15.03 16.77
CA TYR A 169 15.16 13.93 16.27
C TYR A 169 14.27 12.89 15.60
N SER A 170 14.61 12.48 14.39
CA SER A 170 13.85 11.49 13.64
C SER A 170 14.73 10.29 13.35
N VAL A 171 14.17 9.11 13.56
CA VAL A 171 14.79 7.82 13.30
C VAL A 171 13.90 7.06 12.32
N THR A 172 14.41 6.81 11.11
CA THR A 172 13.71 5.98 10.12
C THR A 172 14.29 4.58 10.12
N VAL A 173 13.41 3.57 10.26
CA VAL A 173 13.77 2.16 10.35
C VAL A 173 12.99 1.29 9.36
N PRO A 174 13.64 0.34 8.68
CA PRO A 174 12.94 -0.62 7.84
C PRO A 174 12.24 -1.69 8.69
N ILE A 175 10.96 -1.95 8.38
CA ILE A 175 10.13 -2.97 9.03
C ILE A 175 9.67 -3.98 7.99
N LEU A 176 9.96 -5.26 8.24
CA LEU A 176 9.45 -6.35 7.42
C LEU A 176 7.97 -6.58 7.76
N LEU A 177 7.09 -6.51 6.78
CA LEU A 177 5.67 -6.81 7.00
C LEU A 177 5.43 -8.31 7.24
N ASP A 178 4.30 -8.65 7.82
CA ASP A 178 3.87 -10.04 7.98
C ASP A 178 2.76 -10.36 6.97
N ASN A 179 3.10 -10.32 5.68
CA ASN A 179 2.15 -10.47 4.58
C ASN A 179 2.66 -11.35 3.43
N SER A 180 3.53 -12.32 3.75
CA SER A 180 3.98 -13.29 2.75
C SER A 180 2.82 -14.11 2.22
N LEU A 181 2.75 -14.30 0.90
CA LEU A 181 1.66 -15.02 0.25
C LEU A 181 2.17 -16.30 -0.43
N PRO A 182 1.50 -17.46 -0.27
CA PRO A 182 1.81 -18.63 -1.06
C PRO A 182 1.52 -18.34 -2.55
N GLN A 183 2.34 -18.90 -3.43
CA GLN A 183 2.25 -18.74 -4.88
C GLN A 183 2.42 -20.08 -5.59
N THR A 184 1.55 -20.33 -6.55
CA THR A 184 1.68 -21.47 -7.46
C THR A 184 2.72 -21.13 -8.53
N LEU A 185 3.79 -21.91 -8.59
CA LEU A 185 4.84 -21.71 -9.59
C LEU A 185 4.37 -22.22 -10.95
N VAL A 186 4.56 -21.40 -11.99
CA VAL A 186 4.39 -21.84 -13.38
C VAL A 186 5.52 -22.81 -13.71
N LYS A 187 5.18 -24.10 -13.90
CA LYS A 187 6.16 -25.16 -14.20
C LYS A 187 6.30 -25.46 -15.69
N ALA A 188 5.22 -25.22 -16.45
CA ALA A 188 5.16 -25.44 -17.88
C ALA A 188 4.35 -24.33 -18.52
N VAL A 189 4.82 -23.88 -19.68
CA VAL A 189 4.08 -22.98 -20.56
C VAL A 189 3.85 -23.74 -21.84
N THR A 190 2.60 -24.02 -22.16
CA THR A 190 2.19 -24.59 -23.44
C THR A 190 1.62 -23.45 -24.29
N SER A 191 1.88 -23.49 -25.58
CA SER A 191 1.34 -22.54 -26.53
C SER A 191 1.00 -23.28 -27.80
N GLU A 192 -0.13 -22.91 -28.39
CA GLU A 192 -0.65 -23.51 -29.60
C GLU A 192 -0.89 -22.39 -30.62
N ILE A 193 -0.55 -22.66 -31.88
CA ILE A 193 -0.77 -21.75 -32.99
C ILE A 193 -1.80 -22.39 -33.88
N VAL A 194 -2.97 -21.77 -34.00
CA VAL A 194 -4.06 -22.24 -34.85
C VAL A 194 -4.37 -21.20 -35.91
N GLN A 195 -4.58 -21.65 -37.14
CA GLN A 195 -4.99 -20.80 -38.25
C GLN A 195 -6.48 -20.48 -38.12
N THR A 196 -6.81 -19.21 -38.03
CA THR A 196 -8.20 -18.74 -38.00
C THR A 196 -8.64 -18.29 -39.38
N ALA A 197 -9.91 -18.53 -39.72
CA ALA A 197 -10.54 -17.97 -40.91
C ALA A 197 -10.40 -16.43 -40.95
N ASN A 198 -10.22 -15.86 -42.14
CA ASN A 198 -10.09 -14.41 -42.31
C ASN A 198 -11.47 -13.75 -42.32
N VAL A 199 -12.04 -13.52 -41.15
CA VAL A 199 -13.35 -12.88 -40.99
C VAL A 199 -13.23 -11.59 -40.17
N ASP A 200 -13.84 -10.52 -40.69
CA ASP A 200 -14.02 -9.29 -39.93
C ASP A 200 -15.05 -9.53 -38.81
N MET A 201 -14.58 -9.60 -37.56
CA MET A 201 -15.41 -9.84 -36.39
C MET A 201 -16.52 -8.79 -36.22
N LYS A 202 -16.31 -7.54 -36.67
CA LYS A 202 -17.38 -6.52 -36.63
C LYS A 202 -18.47 -6.83 -37.63
N ALA A 203 -18.09 -7.24 -38.85
CA ALA A 203 -19.05 -7.66 -39.86
C ALA A 203 -19.83 -8.90 -39.40
N LEU A 204 -19.14 -9.85 -38.77
CA LEU A 204 -19.76 -11.04 -38.20
C LEU A 204 -20.76 -10.71 -37.08
N ASN A 205 -20.38 -9.86 -36.12
CA ASN A 205 -21.29 -9.45 -35.03
C ASN A 205 -22.55 -8.75 -35.59
N ASN A 206 -22.39 -7.88 -36.59
CA ASN A 206 -23.51 -7.23 -37.26
C ASN A 206 -24.41 -8.25 -37.99
N GLN A 207 -23.82 -9.24 -38.64
CA GLN A 207 -24.55 -10.29 -39.35
C GLN A 207 -25.33 -11.19 -38.37
N LEU A 208 -24.71 -11.58 -37.26
CA LEU A 208 -25.37 -12.33 -36.17
C LEU A 208 -26.50 -11.50 -35.55
N TRP A 209 -26.30 -10.20 -35.34
CA TRP A 209 -27.34 -9.29 -34.87
C TRP A 209 -28.54 -9.24 -35.82
N GLN A 210 -28.28 -9.04 -37.11
CA GLN A 210 -29.33 -9.00 -38.12
C GLN A 210 -30.08 -10.34 -38.20
N THR A 211 -29.36 -11.46 -38.11
CA THR A 211 -29.96 -12.79 -38.12
C THR A 211 -30.86 -13.00 -36.91
N LEU A 212 -30.44 -12.54 -35.74
CA LEU A 212 -31.25 -12.57 -34.52
C LEU A 212 -32.53 -11.74 -34.66
N CYS A 213 -32.40 -10.50 -35.17
CA CYS A 213 -33.55 -9.62 -35.44
C CYS A 213 -34.54 -10.26 -36.42
N GLN A 214 -34.06 -10.92 -37.47
CA GLN A 214 -34.91 -11.59 -38.46
C GLN A 214 -35.65 -12.79 -37.86
N GLN A 215 -34.97 -13.60 -37.04
CA GLN A 215 -35.57 -14.77 -36.38
C GLN A 215 -36.62 -14.40 -35.32
N LEU A 216 -36.47 -13.22 -34.69
CA LEU A 216 -37.47 -12.67 -33.76
C LEU A 216 -38.70 -12.05 -34.44
N GLY A 217 -38.71 -12.02 -35.78
CA GLY A 217 -39.83 -11.58 -36.61
C GLY A 217 -39.98 -10.06 -36.72
N SER A 218 -41.21 -9.61 -36.98
CA SER A 218 -41.48 -8.18 -37.21
C SER A 218 -41.09 -7.33 -36.01
N GLY A 219 -40.33 -6.26 -36.28
CA GLY A 219 -39.84 -5.33 -35.27
C GLY A 219 -38.66 -5.85 -34.42
N GLY A 220 -37.92 -6.87 -34.88
CA GLY A 220 -36.78 -7.44 -34.16
C GLY A 220 -35.75 -6.40 -33.71
N GLU A 221 -35.44 -5.40 -34.55
CA GLU A 221 -34.51 -4.31 -34.20
C GLU A 221 -34.99 -3.49 -33.00
N GLN A 222 -36.28 -3.21 -32.90
CA GLN A 222 -36.86 -2.47 -31.78
C GLN A 222 -36.90 -3.34 -30.52
N LYS A 223 -37.24 -4.64 -30.67
CA LYS A 223 -37.29 -5.60 -29.56
C LYS A 223 -35.91 -5.83 -28.93
N LEU A 224 -34.86 -5.76 -29.75
CA LEU A 224 -33.48 -5.99 -29.34
C LEU A 224 -32.69 -4.69 -29.16
N ALA A 225 -33.29 -3.50 -29.23
CA ALA A 225 -32.54 -2.22 -29.25
C ALA A 225 -31.55 -2.00 -28.08
N ARG A 226 -31.67 -2.77 -26.98
CA ARG A 226 -30.82 -2.71 -25.79
C ARG A 226 -30.01 -3.99 -25.55
N VAL A 227 -29.89 -4.84 -26.56
CA VAL A 227 -29.08 -6.06 -26.54
C VAL A 227 -27.81 -5.81 -27.37
N SER A 228 -26.71 -6.45 -27.00
CA SER A 228 -25.43 -6.43 -27.72
C SER A 228 -24.95 -7.84 -27.93
N ILE A 229 -24.22 -8.06 -29.02
CA ILE A 229 -23.64 -9.35 -29.38
C ILE A 229 -22.15 -9.16 -29.66
N GLU A 230 -21.32 -9.93 -28.96
CA GLU A 230 -19.90 -10.04 -29.22
C GLU A 230 -19.54 -11.49 -29.49
N SER A 231 -18.81 -11.74 -30.58
CA SER A 231 -18.29 -13.06 -30.92
C SER A 231 -16.77 -13.10 -30.83
N GLN A 232 -16.26 -14.26 -30.45
CA GLN A 232 -14.84 -14.60 -30.52
C GLN A 232 -14.69 -15.92 -31.28
N GLN A 233 -13.83 -15.92 -32.29
CA GLN A 233 -13.53 -17.12 -33.04
C GLN A 233 -12.81 -18.15 -32.18
N GLN A 234 -13.23 -19.40 -32.30
CA GLN A 234 -12.63 -20.55 -31.65
C GLN A 234 -11.76 -21.31 -32.65
N ALA A 235 -10.58 -21.69 -32.19
CA ALA A 235 -9.69 -22.59 -32.90
C ALA A 235 -10.38 -23.95 -33.08
N THR A 236 -10.23 -24.55 -34.27
CA THR A 236 -10.73 -25.92 -34.54
C THR A 236 -9.54 -26.79 -34.92
N GLU A 237 -9.46 -28.01 -34.37
CA GLU A 237 -8.32 -28.92 -34.59
C GLU A 237 -8.26 -29.47 -36.02
N GLU A 238 -9.39 -29.54 -36.72
CA GLU A 238 -9.50 -30.00 -38.11
C GLU A 238 -10.63 -29.24 -38.81
N ASP A 239 -10.33 -28.31 -39.72
CA ASP A 239 -11.34 -27.88 -40.69
C ASP A 239 -10.74 -27.35 -42.00
N ASP A 240 -11.43 -27.62 -43.11
CA ASP A 240 -11.10 -27.31 -44.51
C ASP A 240 -11.35 -25.83 -44.87
N GLY A 241 -11.43 -24.95 -43.85
CA GLY A 241 -11.65 -23.52 -44.00
C GLY A 241 -13.08 -23.10 -44.38
N SER A 242 -14.03 -24.04 -44.40
CA SER A 242 -15.43 -23.79 -44.78
C SER A 242 -16.37 -23.48 -43.61
N VAL A 243 -15.95 -23.70 -42.35
CA VAL A 243 -16.77 -23.46 -41.16
C VAL A 243 -16.03 -22.55 -40.17
N ILE A 244 -16.78 -21.63 -39.55
CA ILE A 244 -16.28 -20.76 -38.48
C ILE A 244 -17.01 -21.11 -37.19
N ASN A 245 -16.24 -21.60 -36.22
CA ASN A 245 -16.73 -21.81 -34.87
C ASN A 245 -16.53 -20.52 -34.06
N VAL A 246 -17.59 -20.04 -33.41
CA VAL A 246 -17.52 -18.88 -32.53
C VAL A 246 -18.12 -19.16 -31.15
N SER A 247 -17.51 -18.57 -30.13
CA SER A 247 -18.16 -18.36 -28.84
C SER A 247 -18.89 -17.01 -28.88
N LEU A 248 -20.16 -17.00 -28.48
CA LEU A 248 -21.03 -15.84 -28.55
C LEU A 248 -21.40 -15.36 -27.14
N VAL A 249 -21.21 -14.07 -26.89
CA VAL A 249 -21.65 -13.40 -25.66
C VAL A 249 -22.77 -12.44 -25.99
N ILE A 250 -23.89 -12.57 -25.30
CA ILE A 250 -25.08 -11.74 -25.46
C ILE A 250 -25.37 -11.04 -24.14
N THR A 251 -25.40 -9.71 -24.20
CA THR A 251 -25.59 -8.86 -23.02
C THR A 251 -26.70 -7.85 -23.27
N GLY A 252 -27.35 -7.38 -22.20
CA GLY A 252 -28.30 -6.26 -22.30
C GLY A 252 -29.66 -6.54 -21.68
N ILE A 253 -30.68 -5.84 -22.16
CA ILE A 253 -32.04 -5.88 -21.58
C ILE A 253 -33.05 -6.20 -22.68
N ILE A 254 -33.95 -7.14 -22.41
CA ILE A 254 -35.08 -7.48 -23.25
C ILE A 254 -36.40 -7.36 -22.47
N ASP A 255 -37.49 -7.07 -23.18
CA ASP A 255 -38.83 -7.15 -22.61
C ASP A 255 -39.20 -8.61 -22.36
N LYS A 256 -39.76 -8.90 -21.18
CA LYS A 256 -40.18 -10.25 -20.79
C LYS A 256 -41.12 -10.91 -21.81
N ALA A 257 -41.88 -10.13 -22.58
CA ALA A 257 -42.76 -10.63 -23.63
C ALA A 257 -42.03 -11.39 -24.77
N TYR A 258 -40.72 -11.16 -24.95
CA TYR A 258 -39.92 -11.78 -26.03
C TYR A 258 -38.87 -12.77 -25.51
N GLN A 259 -38.85 -13.03 -24.20
CA GLN A 259 -37.85 -13.91 -23.59
C GLN A 259 -37.94 -15.33 -24.14
N ASP A 260 -39.14 -15.91 -24.19
CA ASP A 260 -39.34 -17.30 -24.62
C ASP A 260 -38.96 -17.51 -26.11
N ASP A 261 -39.31 -16.55 -26.96
CA ASP A 261 -38.96 -16.56 -28.39
C ASP A 261 -37.43 -16.51 -28.57
N LEU A 262 -36.76 -15.65 -27.80
CA LEU A 262 -35.31 -15.51 -27.86
C LEU A 262 -34.59 -16.76 -27.33
N GLU A 263 -35.11 -17.38 -26.26
CA GLU A 263 -34.57 -18.63 -25.74
C GLU A 263 -34.70 -19.80 -26.73
N ALA A 264 -35.77 -19.85 -27.52
CA ALA A 264 -35.95 -20.84 -28.57
C ALA A 264 -34.90 -20.68 -29.70
N ILE A 265 -34.57 -19.44 -30.06
CA ILE A 265 -33.52 -19.14 -31.04
C ILE A 265 -32.16 -19.61 -30.51
N PHE A 266 -31.81 -19.22 -29.28
CA PHE A 266 -30.56 -19.59 -28.64
C PHE A 266 -30.38 -21.10 -28.49
N LYS A 267 -31.46 -21.82 -28.22
CA LYS A 267 -31.43 -23.28 -28.19
C LYS A 267 -31.10 -23.86 -29.56
N THR A 268 -31.68 -23.30 -30.62
CA THR A 268 -31.40 -23.73 -32.00
C THR A 268 -29.94 -23.49 -32.37
N TRP A 269 -29.38 -22.34 -31.98
CA TRP A 269 -27.98 -21.98 -32.22
C TRP A 269 -27.01 -22.87 -31.42
N SER A 270 -27.36 -23.20 -30.18
CA SER A 270 -26.50 -24.02 -29.29
C SER A 270 -26.52 -25.52 -29.63
N ASP A 271 -27.61 -26.02 -30.23
CA ASP A 271 -27.74 -27.43 -30.62
C ASP A 271 -26.78 -27.81 -31.78
N ASN A 272 -26.13 -26.82 -32.40
CA ASN A 272 -25.08 -26.94 -33.43
C ASN A 272 -25.45 -27.79 -34.66
N LYS A 273 -26.76 -28.00 -34.89
CA LYS A 273 -27.31 -28.80 -36.01
C LYS A 273 -27.40 -28.02 -37.32
N ALA A 274 -27.37 -26.70 -37.25
CA ALA A 274 -27.44 -25.80 -38.40
C ALA A 274 -26.59 -24.57 -38.13
N ALA A 275 -26.03 -24.00 -39.19
CA ALA A 275 -25.31 -22.73 -39.10
C ALA A 275 -26.23 -21.65 -38.53
N ALA A 276 -25.72 -20.89 -37.56
CA ALA A 276 -26.45 -19.77 -36.96
C ALA A 276 -26.61 -18.64 -37.98
N THR A 277 -25.60 -18.41 -38.82
CA THR A 277 -25.62 -17.48 -39.95
C THR A 277 -24.55 -17.87 -40.97
N GLU A 278 -24.48 -17.15 -42.08
CA GLU A 278 -23.44 -17.29 -43.11
C GLU A 278 -22.79 -15.92 -43.35
N ILE A 279 -21.47 -15.89 -43.50
CA ILE A 279 -20.73 -14.69 -43.88
C ILE A 279 -19.72 -15.02 -44.99
N ASN A 280 -19.78 -14.30 -46.11
CA ASN A 280 -18.88 -14.47 -47.25
C ASN A 280 -18.77 -15.93 -47.77
N GLY A 281 -19.87 -16.70 -47.76
CA GLY A 281 -19.84 -18.11 -48.20
C GLY A 281 -19.35 -19.10 -47.15
N THR A 282 -19.14 -18.65 -45.90
CA THR A 282 -18.64 -19.48 -44.79
C THR A 282 -19.72 -19.62 -43.73
N GLU A 283 -20.00 -20.86 -43.33
CA GLU A 283 -21.02 -21.16 -42.32
C GLU A 283 -20.51 -20.84 -40.92
N VAL A 284 -21.31 -20.15 -40.11
CA VAL A 284 -20.96 -19.75 -38.75
C VAL A 284 -21.70 -20.63 -37.75
N HIS A 285 -20.96 -21.35 -36.95
CA HIS A 285 -21.45 -22.25 -35.92
C HIS A 285 -21.16 -21.69 -34.53
N ILE A 286 -22.15 -21.73 -33.65
CA ILE A 286 -22.01 -21.24 -32.28
C ILE A 286 -21.69 -22.45 -31.40
N VAL A 287 -20.45 -22.50 -30.91
CA VAL A 287 -19.95 -23.61 -30.08
C VAL A 287 -20.09 -23.35 -28.59
N ASP A 288 -20.16 -22.09 -28.20
CA ASP A 288 -20.43 -21.65 -26.82
C ASP A 288 -21.32 -20.41 -26.85
N LEU A 289 -22.33 -20.35 -25.98
CA LEU A 289 -23.29 -19.25 -25.89
C LEU A 289 -23.44 -18.78 -24.44
N GLN A 290 -22.97 -17.57 -24.16
CA GLN A 290 -23.07 -16.94 -22.85
C GLN A 290 -24.11 -15.82 -22.85
N LYS A 291 -25.11 -15.95 -21.97
CA LYS A 291 -26.22 -15.00 -21.82
C LYS A 291 -26.46 -14.57 -20.38
N SER A 292 -25.48 -14.74 -19.48
CA SER A 292 -25.61 -14.45 -18.05
C SER A 292 -25.85 -12.97 -17.75
N GLU A 293 -25.52 -12.08 -18.69
CA GLU A 293 -25.72 -10.63 -18.57
C GLU A 293 -26.88 -10.13 -19.44
N LEU A 294 -27.76 -11.02 -19.90
CA LEU A 294 -29.01 -10.69 -20.57
C LEU A 294 -30.16 -10.74 -19.55
N PHE A 295 -30.85 -9.62 -19.35
CA PHE A 295 -31.91 -9.48 -18.35
C PHE A 295 -33.27 -9.24 -19.00
N ALA A 296 -34.27 -10.02 -18.60
CA ALA A 296 -35.66 -9.76 -18.94
C ALA A 296 -36.28 -8.80 -17.91
N VAL A 297 -36.85 -7.69 -18.37
CA VAL A 297 -37.50 -6.65 -17.54
C VAL A 297 -38.97 -6.52 -17.92
#